data_AF-A0AAU4H6R0-F1
#
_entry.id   AF-A0AAU4H6R0-F1
#
_cell.length_a   1.000
_cell.length_b   1.000
_cell.length_c   1.000
_cell.angle_alpha   90.00
_cell.angle_beta   90.00
_cell.angle_gamma   90.00
#
_symmetry.space_group_name_H-M   'P 1'
#
loop_
_entity.id
_entity.type
_entity.pdbx_description
1 polymer ?
#
loop_
_entity_poly.entity_id
_entity_poly.type
_entity_poly.pdbx_seq_one_letter_code
_entity_poly.pdbx_strand_id
1 'polypeptide(L)'
;MSRDRSPRRLRRLDRRVLIAASVTALSLTASGCVVVHGEREVLPATTRAEAATALQQFTTAYNAADKAYDSSLDAAHVTGALGDIDAARLKAGHTNSPAGNANYSPLELTDAKFTIPKKAGWPRWFVADTAANKGGGARWLLAFTRNDLSEPWQVAYLTLLSPTAVPKFRTDKDGWAEAVPANSAELTVAPGELSQSYATYLKSGGADFADGTHTSAWRASREKATKPGLAVQFLDQPLTSGDYAPLALRTADGGAFVFFSTRYFQKETAAEGTSVPTQNKDVQALTTGEGEQSLTLQLVSNQVALDPRRGGKVSVLGRIEGLTSAQGG
;
A
#
# COMPACT_ATOMS: atom_id res chain seq x y z
N MET A 1 -26.49 -9.64 89.58
CA MET A 1 -26.32 -10.01 91.00
C MET A 1 -25.78 -11.44 91.07
N SER A 2 -24.94 -11.73 92.08
CA SER A 2 -24.11 -12.93 92.32
C SER A 2 -22.85 -13.05 91.44
N ARG A 3 -21.59 -12.82 91.89
CA ARG A 3 -20.80 -13.30 93.07
C ARG A 3 -20.74 -14.83 93.12
N ASP A 4 -19.64 -15.55 93.31
CA ASP A 4 -18.21 -15.29 93.54
C ASP A 4 -17.55 -16.70 93.65
N ARG A 5 -16.21 -16.79 93.54
CA ARG A 5 -15.30 -17.82 94.14
C ARG A 5 -15.17 -19.28 93.62
N SER A 6 -14.00 -19.51 93.03
CA SER A 6 -13.05 -20.66 93.10
C SER A 6 -12.86 -21.25 94.55
N PRO A 7 -12.11 -22.37 94.86
CA PRO A 7 -10.84 -22.78 94.21
C PRO A 7 -10.28 -24.25 94.37
N ARG A 8 -9.03 -24.42 93.87
CA ARG A 8 -7.93 -25.35 94.30
C ARG A 8 -7.88 -26.79 93.76
N ARG A 9 -6.86 -27.08 92.93
CA ARG A 9 -5.57 -27.64 93.43
C ARG A 9 -4.42 -27.51 92.42
N LEU A 10 -3.26 -27.20 92.98
CA LEU A 10 -1.94 -27.00 92.39
C LEU A 10 -1.13 -28.30 92.41
N ARG A 11 -0.29 -28.52 91.40
CA ARG A 11 1.15 -28.92 91.48
C ARG A 11 1.72 -28.97 90.05
N ARG A 12 2.53 -27.97 89.67
CA ARG A 12 4.02 -27.91 89.69
C ARG A 12 4.67 -28.71 88.55
N LEU A 13 5.22 -28.01 87.54
CA LEU A 13 6.67 -27.84 87.22
C LEU A 13 7.16 -28.98 86.29
N ASP A 14 7.82 -28.84 85.15
CA ASP A 14 8.81 -27.87 84.61
C ASP A 14 8.74 -27.92 83.06
N ARG A 15 8.78 -26.83 82.27
CA ARG A 15 9.88 -25.89 81.93
C ARG A 15 10.94 -26.44 80.93
N ARG A 16 10.71 -26.22 79.63
CA ARG A 16 11.70 -25.96 78.54
C ARG A 16 11.03 -25.10 77.46
N VAL A 17 11.15 -23.76 77.48
CA VAL A 17 12.03 -22.88 76.65
C VAL A 17 11.83 -23.11 75.14
N LEU A 18 10.95 -22.35 74.48
CA LEU A 18 11.18 -21.17 73.58
C LEU A 18 11.89 -21.47 72.25
N ILE A 19 11.23 -21.18 71.12
CA ILE A 19 11.62 -20.15 70.12
C ILE A 19 10.50 -20.02 69.07
N ALA A 20 10.16 -18.77 68.74
CA ALA A 20 9.18 -18.35 67.76
C ALA A 20 9.75 -18.35 66.33
N ALA A 21 8.90 -18.61 65.33
CA ALA A 21 9.02 -18.03 63.99
C ALA A 21 7.66 -18.14 63.27
N SER A 22 6.91 -17.04 63.26
CA SER A 22 5.75 -16.83 62.41
C SER A 22 6.23 -16.49 61.00
N VAL A 23 5.93 -17.32 60.00
CA VAL A 23 6.05 -16.93 58.58
C VAL A 23 4.67 -17.05 57.94
N THR A 24 3.95 -15.94 57.92
CA THR A 24 2.73 -15.76 57.14
C THR A 24 3.16 -15.39 55.72
N ALA A 25 3.26 -16.37 54.82
CA ALA A 25 3.48 -16.12 53.40
C ALA A 25 2.14 -15.72 52.74
N LEU A 26 1.85 -14.42 52.74
CA LEU A 26 0.90 -13.80 51.82
C LEU A 26 1.66 -13.48 50.51
N SER A 27 1.65 -14.40 49.54
CA SER A 27 2.07 -14.08 48.17
C SER A 27 0.83 -13.88 47.30
N LEU A 28 0.58 -12.60 47.04
CA LEU A 28 -0.40 -12.08 46.10
C LEU A 28 -0.25 -12.71 44.71
N THR A 29 -1.39 -13.00 44.11
CA THR A 29 -1.60 -13.32 42.69
C THR A 29 -1.01 -12.25 41.78
N ALA A 30 0.00 -12.62 40.98
CA ALA A 30 0.37 -11.87 39.78
C ALA A 30 -0.18 -12.60 38.56
N SER A 31 -1.51 -12.53 38.36
CA SER A 31 -2.11 -12.70 37.03
C SER A 31 -1.76 -11.46 36.22
N GLY A 32 -0.50 -11.38 35.77
CA GLY A 32 -0.06 -10.33 34.86
C GLY A 32 -0.74 -10.56 33.52
N CYS A 33 -1.84 -9.86 33.28
CA CYS A 33 -2.28 -9.55 31.93
C CYS A 33 -1.13 -8.78 31.27
N VAL A 34 -0.27 -9.48 30.54
CA VAL A 34 0.72 -8.83 29.68
C VAL A 34 -0.07 -8.14 28.59
N VAL A 35 -0.30 -6.85 28.75
CA VAL A 35 -0.68 -5.99 27.62
C VAL A 35 0.57 -5.93 26.74
N VAL A 36 0.68 -6.87 25.80
CA VAL A 36 1.63 -6.73 24.71
C VAL A 36 1.15 -5.53 23.90
N HIS A 37 1.82 -4.41 24.07
CA HIS A 37 1.70 -3.27 23.19
C HIS A 37 2.23 -3.69 21.81
N GLY A 38 1.42 -4.41 21.03
CA GLY A 38 1.78 -4.91 19.68
C GLY A 38 2.18 -3.81 18.70
N GLU A 39 1.92 -2.55 19.08
CA GLU A 39 2.41 -1.33 18.43
C GLU A 39 3.94 -1.11 18.54
N ARG A 40 4.65 -1.81 19.45
CA ARG A 40 6.10 -1.67 19.66
C ARG A 40 6.91 -2.89 19.23
N GLU A 41 6.29 -4.05 19.08
CA GLU A 41 7.02 -5.28 18.76
C GLU A 41 7.36 -5.35 17.27
N VAL A 42 8.66 -5.44 16.97
CA VAL A 42 9.17 -5.53 15.60
C VAL A 42 9.13 -6.99 15.14
N LEU A 43 8.04 -7.36 14.48
CA LEU A 43 7.80 -8.71 13.95
C LEU A 43 7.74 -8.70 12.42
N PRO A 44 8.06 -9.83 11.76
CA PRO A 44 7.75 -9.99 10.33
C PRO A 44 6.28 -9.69 10.07
N ALA A 45 5.99 -9.02 8.96
CA ALA A 45 4.61 -8.63 8.66
C ALA A 45 3.67 -9.83 8.44
N THR A 46 4.21 -10.96 8.00
CA THR A 46 3.51 -12.21 7.71
C THR A 46 4.51 -13.36 7.61
N THR A 47 4.02 -14.58 7.38
CA THR A 47 4.84 -15.72 6.98
C THR A 47 4.87 -15.86 5.45
N ARG A 48 5.88 -16.55 4.91
CA ARG A 48 5.95 -16.82 3.46
C ARG A 48 4.76 -17.66 2.96
N ALA A 49 4.23 -18.56 3.80
CA ALA A 49 3.08 -19.39 3.46
C ALA A 49 1.77 -18.59 3.41
N GLU A 50 1.57 -17.69 4.37
CA GLU A 50 0.42 -16.77 4.37
C GLU A 50 0.51 -15.79 3.18
N ALA A 51 1.70 -15.25 2.88
CA ALA A 51 1.93 -14.41 1.70
C ALA A 51 1.60 -15.13 0.37
N ALA A 52 1.98 -16.41 0.25
CA ALA A 52 1.62 -17.23 -0.92
C ALA A 52 0.11 -17.48 -1.01
N THR A 53 -0.56 -17.69 0.12
CA THR A 53 -2.02 -17.86 0.18
C THR A 53 -2.73 -16.57 -0.24
N ALA A 54 -2.28 -15.42 0.25
CA ALA A 54 -2.81 -14.10 -0.11
C ALA A 54 -2.65 -13.83 -1.62
N LEU A 55 -1.50 -14.16 -2.21
CA LEU A 55 -1.28 -14.03 -3.65
C LEU A 55 -2.26 -14.89 -4.46
N GLN A 56 -2.51 -16.12 -4.02
CA GLN A 56 -3.47 -17.03 -4.67
C GLN A 56 -4.91 -16.51 -4.56
N GLN A 57 -5.31 -16.03 -3.37
CA GLN A 57 -6.64 -15.46 -3.13
C GLN A 57 -6.88 -14.23 -4.00
N PHE A 58 -5.94 -13.28 -4.02
CA PHE A 58 -5.99 -12.12 -4.91
C PHE A 58 -6.10 -12.55 -6.37
N THR A 59 -5.23 -13.44 -6.85
CA THR A 59 -5.24 -13.86 -8.26
C THR A 59 -6.56 -14.52 -8.65
N THR A 60 -7.16 -15.31 -7.74
CA THR A 60 -8.46 -15.95 -7.96
C THR A 60 -9.58 -14.92 -8.06
N ALA A 61 -9.65 -13.99 -7.10
CA ALA A 61 -10.68 -12.97 -7.06
C ALA A 61 -10.56 -11.98 -8.25
N TYR A 62 -9.34 -11.52 -8.53
CA TYR A 62 -9.03 -10.64 -9.66
C TYR A 62 -9.45 -11.26 -11.00
N ASN A 63 -9.19 -12.57 -11.18
CA ASN A 63 -9.62 -13.30 -12.36
C ASN A 63 -11.14 -13.45 -12.46
N ALA A 64 -11.84 -13.63 -11.34
CA ALA A 64 -13.30 -13.69 -11.32
C ALA A 64 -13.91 -12.33 -11.68
N ALA A 65 -13.39 -11.25 -11.10
CA ALA A 65 -13.78 -9.88 -11.39
C ALA A 65 -13.55 -9.52 -12.86
N ASP A 66 -12.37 -9.83 -13.42
CA ASP A 66 -12.05 -9.59 -14.83
C ASP A 66 -12.94 -10.37 -15.79
N LYS A 67 -13.29 -11.62 -15.46
CA LYS A 67 -14.18 -12.43 -16.28
C LYS A 67 -15.61 -11.87 -16.33
N ALA A 68 -16.11 -11.38 -15.21
CA ALA A 68 -17.47 -10.87 -15.07
C ALA A 68 -17.62 -9.38 -15.40
N TYR A 69 -16.49 -8.65 -15.48
CA TYR A 69 -16.49 -7.19 -15.36
C TYR A 69 -17.23 -6.71 -14.10
N ASP A 70 -16.89 -7.28 -12.95
CA ASP A 70 -17.57 -6.99 -11.68
C ASP A 70 -16.56 -6.81 -10.54
N SER A 71 -16.35 -5.56 -10.11
CA SER A 71 -15.40 -5.20 -9.05
C SER A 71 -15.89 -5.60 -7.65
N SER A 72 -17.14 -6.03 -7.48
CA SER A 72 -17.58 -6.56 -6.19
C SER A 72 -16.93 -7.90 -5.87
N LEU A 73 -16.46 -8.64 -6.89
CA LEU A 73 -15.87 -9.97 -6.75
C LEU A 73 -14.43 -9.93 -6.21
N ASP A 74 -13.72 -8.82 -6.35
CA ASP A 74 -12.36 -8.63 -5.85
C ASP A 74 -12.22 -7.51 -4.82
N ALA A 75 -13.30 -6.80 -4.46
CA ALA A 75 -13.30 -5.71 -3.48
C ALA A 75 -12.64 -6.05 -2.13
N ALA A 76 -12.68 -7.32 -1.70
CA ALA A 76 -12.03 -7.78 -0.47
C ALA A 76 -10.50 -8.01 -0.62
N HIS A 77 -9.95 -7.90 -1.83
CA HIS A 77 -8.58 -8.25 -2.19
C HIS A 77 -7.82 -7.14 -2.91
N VAL A 78 -8.48 -6.03 -3.27
CA VAL A 78 -7.86 -4.82 -3.82
C VAL A 78 -8.18 -3.62 -2.96
N THR A 79 -7.26 -2.67 -2.90
CA THR A 79 -7.48 -1.38 -2.23
C THR A 79 -6.60 -0.29 -2.85
N GLY A 80 -6.69 0.93 -2.32
CA GLY A 80 -5.86 2.06 -2.69
C GLY A 80 -5.88 2.34 -4.20
N ALA A 81 -4.73 2.69 -4.74
CA ALA A 81 -4.63 3.09 -6.14
C ALA A 81 -4.84 1.92 -7.12
N LEU A 82 -4.48 0.68 -6.78
CA LEU A 82 -4.86 -0.46 -7.61
C LEU A 82 -6.37 -0.66 -7.64
N GLY A 83 -7.04 -0.60 -6.49
CA GLY A 83 -8.50 -0.75 -6.39
C GLY A 83 -9.25 0.27 -7.24
N ASP A 84 -8.87 1.55 -7.15
CA ASP A 84 -9.45 2.62 -7.97
C ASP A 84 -9.27 2.37 -9.48
N ILE A 85 -8.06 1.99 -9.89
CA ILE A 85 -7.72 1.71 -11.30
C ILE A 85 -8.53 0.52 -11.83
N ASP A 86 -8.54 -0.58 -11.08
CA ASP A 86 -9.19 -1.81 -11.55
C ASP A 86 -10.72 -1.69 -11.53
N ALA A 87 -11.30 -1.11 -10.48
CA ALA A 87 -12.74 -0.89 -10.41
C ALA A 87 -13.25 -0.03 -11.58
N ALA A 88 -12.51 1.01 -11.97
CA ALA A 88 -12.88 1.84 -13.13
C ALA A 88 -12.76 1.07 -14.46
N ARG A 89 -11.70 0.27 -14.63
CA ARG A 89 -11.53 -0.62 -15.79
C ARG A 89 -12.68 -1.62 -15.89
N LEU A 90 -13.05 -2.26 -14.78
CA LEU A 90 -14.15 -3.23 -14.72
C LEU A 90 -15.49 -2.56 -14.99
N LYS A 91 -15.74 -1.36 -14.42
CA LYS A 91 -16.95 -0.57 -14.71
C LYS A 91 -17.08 -0.23 -16.19
N ALA A 92 -16.01 0.24 -16.81
CA ALA A 92 -15.99 0.53 -18.24
C ALA A 92 -16.27 -0.72 -19.08
N GLY A 93 -15.60 -1.83 -18.73
CA GLY A 93 -15.82 -3.14 -19.34
C GLY A 93 -17.27 -3.61 -19.23
N HIS A 94 -17.89 -3.46 -18.05
CA HIS A 94 -19.27 -3.85 -17.79
C HIS A 94 -20.24 -3.03 -18.64
N THR A 95 -20.07 -1.71 -18.68
CA THR A 95 -20.89 -0.83 -19.53
C THR A 95 -20.80 -1.21 -21.00
N ASN A 96 -19.59 -1.56 -21.47
CA ASN A 96 -19.34 -1.91 -22.85
C ASN A 96 -19.70 -3.38 -23.19
N SER A 97 -19.77 -4.26 -22.20
CA SER A 97 -20.07 -5.68 -22.33
C SER A 97 -20.75 -6.23 -21.07
N PRO A 98 -22.05 -5.96 -20.86
CA PRO A 98 -22.76 -6.34 -19.63
C PRO A 98 -22.84 -7.84 -19.35
N ALA A 99 -22.64 -8.67 -20.38
CA ALA A 99 -22.62 -10.14 -20.25
C ALA A 99 -21.27 -10.69 -19.74
N GLY A 100 -20.28 -9.82 -19.50
CA GLY A 100 -18.92 -10.17 -19.07
C GLY A 100 -17.87 -10.04 -20.17
N ASN A 101 -16.63 -10.40 -19.83
CA ASN A 101 -15.47 -10.23 -20.69
C ASN A 101 -15.35 -11.35 -21.72
N ALA A 102 -15.78 -11.07 -22.95
CA ALA A 102 -15.68 -12.02 -24.08
C ALA A 102 -14.22 -12.36 -24.46
N ASN A 103 -13.27 -11.49 -24.12
CA ASN A 103 -11.84 -11.67 -24.38
C ASN A 103 -11.08 -12.13 -23.12
N TYR A 104 -11.78 -12.68 -22.14
CA TYR A 104 -11.19 -13.11 -20.88
C TYR A 104 -10.07 -14.13 -21.11
N SER A 105 -8.90 -13.83 -20.55
CA SER A 105 -7.79 -14.75 -20.40
C SER A 105 -7.29 -14.62 -18.97
N PRO A 106 -7.20 -15.73 -18.20
CA PRO A 106 -6.79 -15.67 -16.81
C PRO A 106 -5.38 -15.08 -16.67
N LEU A 107 -5.20 -14.24 -15.66
CA LEU A 107 -3.89 -13.87 -15.13
C LEU A 107 -3.31 -15.08 -14.38
N GLU A 108 -2.09 -15.44 -14.74
CA GLU A 108 -1.31 -16.46 -14.03
C GLU A 108 -0.05 -15.80 -13.47
N LEU A 109 0.13 -15.90 -12.15
CA LEU A 109 1.33 -15.41 -11.46
C LEU A 109 2.20 -16.60 -11.05
N THR A 110 3.47 -16.58 -11.42
CA THR A 110 4.45 -17.66 -11.22
C THR A 110 5.77 -17.09 -10.71
N ASP A 111 6.73 -17.96 -10.35
CA ASP A 111 8.05 -17.55 -9.83
C ASP A 111 7.97 -16.46 -8.74
N ALA A 112 7.07 -16.69 -7.77
CA ALA A 112 6.77 -15.73 -6.72
C ALA A 112 7.90 -15.67 -5.69
N LYS A 113 8.40 -14.46 -5.44
CA LYS A 113 9.37 -14.15 -4.39
C LYS A 113 8.76 -13.12 -3.46
N PHE A 114 8.85 -13.37 -2.15
CA PHE A 114 8.22 -12.53 -1.14
C PHE A 114 9.24 -11.74 -0.36
N THR A 115 9.13 -10.41 -0.41
CA THR A 115 9.89 -9.49 0.44
C THR A 115 9.01 -9.04 1.59
N ILE A 116 9.29 -9.56 2.78
CA ILE A 116 8.46 -9.37 3.97
C ILE A 116 9.25 -8.53 4.99
N PRO A 117 8.86 -7.27 5.25
CA PRO A 117 9.53 -6.44 6.23
C PRO A 117 9.25 -6.86 7.67
N LYS A 118 10.27 -6.73 8.53
CA LYS A 118 10.10 -6.67 9.98
C LYS A 118 9.75 -5.23 10.37
N LYS A 119 8.60 -5.02 11.01
CA LYS A 119 8.18 -3.71 11.50
C LYS A 119 7.29 -3.82 12.73
N ALA A 120 7.17 -2.70 13.45
CA ALA A 120 6.18 -2.54 14.51
C ALA A 120 4.87 -1.95 13.95
N GLY A 121 3.76 -2.22 14.63
CA GLY A 121 2.45 -1.62 14.35
C GLY A 121 1.83 -1.98 13.00
N TRP A 122 0.71 -1.31 12.71
CA TRP A 122 -0.08 -1.43 11.49
C TRP A 122 0.24 -0.30 10.48
N PRO A 123 -0.14 -0.43 9.20
CA PRO A 123 -0.53 -1.67 8.54
C PRO A 123 0.61 -2.71 8.52
N ARG A 124 0.25 -3.98 8.35
CA ARG A 124 1.18 -5.04 7.97
C ARG A 124 1.20 -5.08 6.44
N TRP A 125 2.37 -5.31 5.85
CA TRP A 125 2.51 -5.33 4.39
C TRP A 125 3.68 -6.18 3.94
N PHE A 126 3.63 -6.67 2.70
CA PHE A 126 4.72 -7.36 2.03
C PHE A 126 4.65 -7.13 0.52
N VAL A 127 5.73 -7.44 -0.19
CA VAL A 127 5.77 -7.36 -1.66
C VAL A 127 5.91 -8.75 -2.25
N ALA A 128 5.03 -9.10 -3.18
CA ALA A 128 5.19 -10.24 -4.06
C ALA A 128 5.82 -9.78 -5.38
N ASP A 129 6.96 -10.36 -5.72
CA ASP A 129 7.63 -10.21 -7.00
C ASP A 129 7.37 -11.48 -7.82
N THR A 130 6.66 -11.36 -8.94
CA THR A 130 6.18 -12.50 -9.73
C THR A 130 6.49 -12.34 -11.21
N ALA A 131 6.66 -13.46 -11.91
CA ALA A 131 6.45 -13.52 -13.35
C ALA A 131 4.96 -13.64 -13.64
N ALA A 132 4.52 -13.15 -14.80
CA ALA A 132 3.15 -13.30 -15.24
C ALA A 132 3.07 -13.69 -16.72
N ASN A 133 1.99 -14.36 -17.10
CA ASN A 133 1.66 -14.64 -18.49
C ASN A 133 1.28 -13.37 -19.30
N LYS A 134 1.13 -12.22 -18.61
CA LYS A 134 0.86 -10.89 -19.18
C LYS A 134 2.01 -9.92 -18.85
N GLY A 135 2.20 -8.87 -19.65
CA GLY A 135 3.17 -7.81 -19.36
C GLY A 135 4.58 -8.03 -19.94
N GLY A 136 4.74 -8.84 -20.99
CA GLY A 136 5.91 -8.81 -21.87
C GLY A 136 7.26 -9.14 -21.21
N GLY A 137 7.27 -9.99 -20.18
CA GLY A 137 8.48 -10.38 -19.45
C GLY A 137 8.87 -9.47 -18.28
N ALA A 138 8.09 -8.42 -18.01
CA ALA A 138 8.24 -7.62 -16.80
C ALA A 138 7.88 -8.44 -15.54
N ARG A 139 8.53 -8.11 -14.44
CA ARG A 139 8.17 -8.56 -13.10
C ARG A 139 6.99 -7.74 -12.59
N TRP A 140 5.95 -8.45 -12.15
CA TRP A 140 4.80 -7.86 -11.49
C TRP A 140 5.12 -7.75 -10.01
N LEU A 141 5.19 -6.51 -9.51
CA LEU A 141 5.43 -6.20 -8.11
C LEU A 141 4.11 -5.77 -7.47
N LEU A 142 3.57 -6.64 -6.61
CA LEU A 142 2.30 -6.42 -5.90
C LEU A 142 2.60 -6.13 -4.42
N ALA A 143 2.21 -4.96 -3.93
CA ALA A 143 2.32 -4.64 -2.51
C ALA A 143 1.00 -4.95 -1.82
N PHE A 144 1.02 -5.99 -0.98
CA PHE A 144 -0.11 -6.40 -0.16
C PHE A 144 -0.07 -5.64 1.17
N THR A 145 -1.22 -5.18 1.63
CA THR A 145 -1.43 -4.51 2.91
C THR A 145 -2.60 -5.15 3.66
N ARG A 146 -2.62 -4.96 4.97
CA ARG A 146 -3.71 -5.34 5.88
C ARG A 146 -3.66 -4.43 7.11
N ASN A 147 -4.80 -3.94 7.58
CA ASN A 147 -4.87 -2.99 8.71
C ASN A 147 -5.19 -3.68 10.05
N ASP A 148 -5.71 -4.91 10.05
CA ASP A 148 -5.94 -5.71 11.25
C ASP A 148 -5.76 -7.23 11.00
N LEU A 149 -5.51 -8.05 12.03
CA LEU A 149 -5.33 -9.51 11.88
C LEU A 149 -6.56 -10.23 11.29
N SER A 150 -7.77 -9.70 11.54
CA SER A 150 -9.03 -10.27 11.06
C SER A 150 -9.36 -9.92 9.62
N GLU A 151 -8.67 -8.95 9.02
CA GLU A 151 -8.90 -8.51 7.65
C GLU A 151 -8.20 -9.43 6.62
N PRO A 152 -8.72 -9.51 5.39
CA PRO A 152 -7.98 -10.13 4.29
C PRO A 152 -6.77 -9.28 3.90
N TRP A 153 -5.79 -9.93 3.26
CA TRP A 153 -4.73 -9.21 2.56
C TRP A 153 -5.28 -8.59 1.27
N GLN A 154 -5.01 -7.30 1.07
CA GLN A 154 -5.42 -6.55 -0.11
C GLN A 154 -4.20 -6.02 -0.86
N VAL A 155 -4.24 -6.01 -2.19
CA VAL A 155 -3.19 -5.37 -3.00
C VAL A 155 -3.50 -3.88 -3.14
N ALA A 156 -2.62 -3.03 -2.60
CA ALA A 156 -2.75 -1.57 -2.69
C ALA A 156 -2.00 -1.01 -3.92
N TYR A 157 -0.86 -1.61 -4.26
CA TYR A 157 -0.02 -1.18 -5.37
C TYR A 157 0.30 -2.33 -6.32
N LEU A 158 0.26 -2.03 -7.61
CA LEU A 158 0.84 -2.86 -8.67
C LEU A 158 1.74 -1.99 -9.54
N THR A 159 2.93 -2.49 -9.85
CA THR A 159 3.83 -1.91 -10.86
C THR A 159 4.53 -3.02 -11.64
N LEU A 160 4.96 -2.71 -12.86
CA LEU A 160 5.67 -3.61 -13.75
C LEU A 160 7.08 -3.06 -13.97
N LEU A 161 8.10 -3.86 -13.62
CA LEU A 161 9.50 -3.49 -13.82
C LEU A 161 10.23 -4.54 -14.66
N SER A 162 11.27 -4.14 -15.38
CA SER A 162 12.18 -5.13 -15.95
C SER A 162 12.86 -5.94 -14.82
N PRO A 163 13.20 -7.22 -15.04
CA PRO A 163 13.85 -8.02 -14.00
C PRO A 163 15.12 -7.40 -13.43
N THR A 164 15.86 -6.65 -14.25
CA THR A 164 17.10 -5.97 -13.83
C THR A 164 16.87 -4.66 -13.08
N ALA A 165 15.65 -4.11 -13.13
CA ALA A 165 15.29 -2.88 -12.41
C ALA A 165 14.77 -3.14 -10.99
N VAL A 166 14.47 -4.40 -10.63
CA VAL A 166 14.15 -4.78 -9.25
C VAL A 166 15.44 -4.77 -8.41
N PRO A 167 15.57 -3.89 -7.41
CA PRO A 167 16.80 -3.79 -6.63
C PRO A 167 16.97 -4.98 -5.69
N LYS A 168 18.18 -5.16 -5.17
CA LYS A 168 18.39 -6.03 -4.01
C LYS A 168 17.92 -5.32 -2.74
N PHE A 169 17.07 -5.98 -1.97
CA PHE A 169 16.62 -5.47 -0.68
C PHE A 169 17.59 -5.86 0.44
N ARG A 170 17.76 -4.96 1.41
CA ARG A 170 18.47 -5.28 2.64
C ARG A 170 17.62 -6.24 3.46
N THR A 171 18.25 -7.31 3.94
CA THR A 171 17.61 -8.29 4.80
C THR A 171 18.46 -8.58 6.04
N ASP A 172 17.82 -9.02 7.11
CA ASP A 172 18.49 -9.53 8.29
C ASP A 172 19.00 -10.98 8.09
N LYS A 173 19.64 -11.54 9.12
CA LYS A 173 20.18 -12.91 9.10
C LYS A 173 19.14 -14.01 8.82
N ASP A 174 17.86 -13.72 9.06
CA ASP A 174 16.75 -14.66 8.87
C ASP A 174 16.01 -14.39 7.53
N GLY A 175 16.52 -13.44 6.73
CA GLY A 175 16.01 -13.09 5.41
C GLY A 175 14.79 -12.17 5.42
N TRP A 176 14.52 -11.46 6.53
CA TRP A 176 13.43 -10.47 6.60
C TRP A 176 13.91 -9.11 6.16
N ALA A 177 13.08 -8.40 5.40
CA ALA A 177 13.41 -7.08 4.90
C ALA A 177 13.28 -5.98 5.97
N GLU A 178 13.83 -4.82 5.67
CA GLU A 178 13.71 -3.62 6.50
C GLU A 178 12.72 -2.64 5.85
N ALA A 179 11.69 -2.23 6.60
CA ALA A 179 10.81 -1.13 6.21
C ALA A 179 11.48 0.22 6.51
N VAL A 180 11.33 1.18 5.60
CA VAL A 180 11.82 2.56 5.83
C VAL A 180 10.66 3.42 6.37
N PRO A 181 10.85 4.12 7.50
CA PRO A 181 9.82 5.02 8.03
C PRO A 181 9.43 6.13 7.05
N ALA A 182 8.15 6.50 7.02
CA ALA A 182 7.62 7.53 6.14
C ALA A 182 8.29 8.90 6.32
N ASN A 183 8.76 9.21 7.53
CA ASN A 183 9.45 10.45 7.87
C ASN A 183 10.99 10.32 7.87
N SER A 184 11.54 9.29 7.23
CA SER A 184 13.00 9.08 7.20
C SER A 184 13.72 10.27 6.57
N ALA A 185 14.67 10.84 7.31
CA ALA A 185 15.50 11.96 6.86
C ALA A 185 16.82 11.51 6.21
N GLU A 186 17.02 10.20 6.01
CA GLU A 186 18.24 9.63 5.43
C GLU A 186 18.27 9.65 3.90
N LEU A 187 17.11 9.85 3.27
CA LEU A 187 16.89 9.77 1.84
C LEU A 187 16.91 11.15 1.18
N THR A 188 16.89 11.20 -0.16
CA THR A 188 16.72 12.46 -0.88
C THR A 188 15.34 13.04 -0.63
N VAL A 189 14.28 12.22 -0.71
CA VAL A 189 12.92 12.60 -0.32
C VAL A 189 12.42 11.64 0.78
N ALA A 190 11.76 12.17 1.82
CA ALA A 190 11.16 11.30 2.82
C ALA A 190 10.02 10.48 2.15
N PRO A 191 9.85 9.18 2.42
CA PRO A 191 8.87 8.38 1.67
C PRO A 191 7.44 8.92 1.75
N GLY A 192 7.04 9.50 2.88
CA GLY A 192 5.73 10.12 3.08
C GLY A 192 5.51 11.40 2.26
N GLU A 193 6.59 12.07 1.86
CA GLU A 193 6.54 13.30 1.05
C GLU A 193 6.67 13.02 -0.45
N LEU A 194 6.97 11.77 -0.84
CA LEU A 194 7.33 11.43 -2.22
C LEU A 194 6.22 11.77 -3.22
N SER A 195 4.95 11.48 -2.90
CA SER A 195 3.81 11.83 -3.75
C SER A 195 3.70 13.35 -3.96
N GLN A 196 3.91 14.15 -2.90
CA GLN A 196 3.82 15.60 -2.95
C GLN A 196 5.00 16.20 -3.73
N SER A 197 6.22 15.71 -3.48
CA SER A 197 7.42 16.12 -4.21
C SER A 197 7.31 15.79 -5.69
N TYR A 198 6.77 14.62 -6.05
CA TYR A 198 6.58 14.23 -7.44
C TYR A 198 5.51 15.07 -8.14
N ALA A 199 4.36 15.33 -7.51
CA ALA A 199 3.34 16.22 -8.05
C ALA A 199 3.89 17.65 -8.27
N THR A 200 4.70 18.14 -7.33
CA THR A 200 5.40 19.43 -7.45
C THR A 200 6.40 19.42 -8.61
N TYR A 201 7.18 18.35 -8.74
CA TYR A 201 8.12 18.18 -9.85
C TYR A 201 7.41 18.18 -11.21
N LEU A 202 6.27 17.50 -11.36
CA LEU A 202 5.53 17.51 -12.62
C LEU A 202 5.06 18.91 -13.01
N LYS A 203 4.58 19.69 -12.04
CA LYS A 203 4.11 21.06 -12.24
C LYS A 203 5.23 22.03 -12.61
N SER A 204 6.30 22.08 -11.82
CA SER A 204 7.31 23.16 -11.91
C SER A 204 8.74 22.69 -12.21
N GLY A 205 8.97 21.38 -12.36
CA GLY A 205 10.32 20.81 -12.39
C GLY A 205 10.95 20.78 -10.99
N GLY A 206 12.24 20.47 -10.94
CA GLY A 206 12.99 20.39 -9.69
C GLY A 206 14.30 19.62 -9.85
N ALA A 207 15.16 19.67 -8.82
CA ALA A 207 16.45 18.99 -8.82
C ALA A 207 16.41 17.58 -8.23
N ASP A 208 15.37 17.26 -7.45
CA ASP A 208 15.30 16.03 -6.64
C ASP A 208 15.10 14.75 -7.46
N PHE A 209 14.57 14.87 -8.68
CA PHE A 209 14.31 13.75 -9.56
C PHE A 209 15.36 13.65 -10.68
N ALA A 210 15.76 12.42 -10.98
CA ALA A 210 16.58 12.11 -12.14
C ALA A 210 15.72 12.17 -13.41
N ASP A 211 16.37 12.44 -14.54
CA ASP A 211 15.73 12.37 -15.86
C ASP A 211 15.33 10.92 -16.21
N GLY A 212 14.19 10.76 -16.88
CA GLY A 212 13.63 9.46 -17.17
C GLY A 212 12.25 9.51 -17.80
N THR A 213 11.77 8.33 -18.21
CA THR A 213 10.47 8.15 -18.91
C THR A 213 9.30 8.70 -18.11
N HIS A 214 9.32 8.53 -16.79
CA HIS A 214 8.26 8.96 -15.89
C HIS A 214 8.54 10.31 -15.21
N THR A 215 9.59 11.03 -15.61
CA THR A 215 9.94 12.34 -15.06
C THR A 215 10.07 13.37 -16.18
N SER A 216 11.28 13.66 -16.66
CA SER A 216 11.52 14.71 -17.65
C SER A 216 10.87 14.42 -19.00
N ALA A 217 10.89 13.18 -19.47
CA ALA A 217 10.22 12.80 -20.72
C ALA A 217 8.70 12.94 -20.61
N TRP A 218 8.12 12.64 -19.43
CA TRP A 218 6.69 12.80 -19.18
C TRP A 218 6.29 14.27 -19.19
N ARG A 219 7.07 15.14 -18.54
CA ARG A 219 6.86 16.60 -18.61
C ARG A 219 6.96 17.13 -20.04
N ALA A 220 7.99 16.73 -20.78
CA ALA A 220 8.15 17.12 -22.18
C ALA A 220 7.01 16.62 -23.09
N SER A 221 6.40 15.47 -22.77
CA SER A 221 5.20 15.00 -23.47
C SER A 221 3.98 15.88 -23.17
N ARG A 222 3.80 16.28 -21.90
CA ARG A 222 2.69 17.15 -21.48
C ARG A 222 2.80 18.56 -22.07
N GLU A 223 4.00 19.10 -22.19
CA GLU A 223 4.27 20.38 -22.86
C GLU A 223 3.83 20.37 -24.35
N LYS A 224 3.84 19.20 -24.99
CA LYS A 224 3.41 19.01 -26.39
C LYS A 224 1.94 18.60 -26.53
N ALA A 225 1.19 18.47 -25.44
CA ALA A 225 -0.19 18.00 -25.47
C ALA A 225 -1.14 19.05 -26.07
N THR A 226 -0.90 20.33 -25.79
CA THR A 226 -1.64 21.45 -26.37
C THR A 226 -1.33 21.58 -27.85
N LYS A 227 -2.38 21.74 -28.67
CA LYS A 227 -2.31 21.86 -30.13
C LYS A 227 -3.19 23.02 -30.59
N PRO A 228 -3.02 23.54 -31.82
CA PRO A 228 -3.97 24.50 -32.39
C PRO A 228 -5.40 23.95 -32.30
N GLY A 229 -6.30 24.72 -31.69
CA GLY A 229 -7.70 24.32 -31.50
C GLY A 229 -7.98 23.44 -30.29
N LEU A 230 -6.97 23.06 -29.49
CA LEU A 230 -7.15 22.23 -28.29
C LEU A 230 -6.17 22.64 -27.17
N ALA A 231 -6.70 23.27 -26.12
CA ALA A 231 -5.96 23.54 -24.91
C ALA A 231 -5.98 22.31 -23.99
N VAL A 232 -4.81 21.92 -23.49
CA VAL A 232 -4.67 20.84 -22.50
C VAL A 232 -4.06 21.38 -21.22
N GLN A 233 -4.71 21.13 -20.09
CA GLN A 233 -4.29 21.56 -18.77
C GLN A 233 -4.13 20.36 -17.85
N PHE A 234 -3.11 20.38 -17.00
CA PHE A 234 -2.82 19.31 -16.05
C PHE A 234 -2.87 19.82 -14.61
N LEU A 235 -3.40 18.99 -13.71
CA LEU A 235 -3.32 19.19 -12.26
C LEU A 235 -2.97 17.87 -11.59
N ASP A 236 -1.79 17.80 -10.97
CA ASP A 236 -1.35 16.63 -10.21
C ASP A 236 -1.55 16.87 -8.70
N GLN A 237 -2.02 15.85 -8.00
CA GLN A 237 -2.30 15.84 -6.56
C GLN A 237 -1.67 14.60 -5.92
N PRO A 238 -1.06 14.73 -4.73
CA PRO A 238 -0.57 13.58 -3.99
C PRO A 238 -1.75 12.72 -3.49
N LEU A 239 -1.54 11.41 -3.45
CA LEU A 239 -2.35 10.50 -2.65
C LEU A 239 -1.42 9.85 -1.62
N THR A 240 -1.68 10.09 -0.32
CA THR A 240 -0.76 9.75 0.78
C THR A 240 -1.43 9.18 2.03
N SER A 241 -2.76 9.17 2.12
CA SER A 241 -3.49 8.76 3.33
C SER A 241 -4.16 7.39 3.16
N GLY A 242 -4.38 6.70 4.29
CA GLY A 242 -5.03 5.39 4.30
C GLY A 242 -4.32 4.40 3.39
N ASP A 243 -5.08 3.76 2.51
CA ASP A 243 -4.57 2.75 1.57
C ASP A 243 -3.70 3.33 0.43
N TYR A 244 -3.52 4.65 0.39
CA TYR A 244 -2.58 5.36 -0.49
C TYR A 244 -1.27 5.75 0.21
N ALA A 245 -1.08 5.34 1.47
CA ALA A 245 0.13 5.64 2.21
C ALA A 245 1.37 4.98 1.56
N PRO A 246 2.45 5.74 1.30
CA PRO A 246 3.65 5.18 0.68
C PRO A 246 4.26 4.01 1.47
N LEU A 247 4.68 2.97 0.76
CA LEU A 247 5.35 1.80 1.32
C LEU A 247 6.79 1.75 0.85
N ALA A 248 7.75 1.67 1.79
CA ALA A 248 9.17 1.78 1.47
C ALA A 248 9.99 0.61 2.02
N LEU A 249 10.76 -0.04 1.15
CA LEU A 249 11.73 -1.08 1.48
C LEU A 249 13.15 -0.55 1.40
N ARG A 250 13.99 -0.90 2.37
CA ARG A 250 15.41 -0.55 2.34
C ARG A 250 16.13 -1.35 1.26
N THR A 251 16.86 -0.65 0.38
CA THR A 251 17.74 -1.31 -0.61
C THR A 251 19.10 -1.66 0.00
N ALA A 252 19.80 -2.62 -0.60
CA ALA A 252 21.08 -3.11 -0.07
C ALA A 252 22.15 -2.01 0.04
N ASP A 253 22.17 -1.09 -0.92
CA ASP A 253 23.04 0.11 -0.96
C ASP A 253 22.62 1.21 0.04
N GLY A 254 21.50 1.03 0.74
CA GLY A 254 21.04 1.91 1.80
C GLY A 254 20.09 3.03 1.36
N GLY A 255 19.68 3.07 0.09
CA GLY A 255 18.52 3.86 -0.36
C GLY A 255 17.18 3.20 0.00
N ALA A 256 16.10 3.61 -0.65
CA ALA A 256 14.78 3.02 -0.49
C ALA A 256 14.11 2.76 -1.85
N PHE A 257 13.34 1.68 -1.89
CA PHE A 257 12.41 1.38 -2.97
C PHE A 257 11.00 1.71 -2.48
N VAL A 258 10.39 2.72 -3.06
CA VAL A 258 9.19 3.37 -2.52
C VAL A 258 8.03 3.23 -3.50
N PHE A 259 6.97 2.54 -3.08
CA PHE A 259 5.66 2.59 -3.72
C PHE A 259 4.93 3.85 -3.26
N PHE A 260 4.36 4.58 -4.21
CA PHE A 260 3.60 5.79 -3.93
C PHE A 260 2.55 6.00 -5.02
N SER A 261 1.65 6.96 -4.81
CA SER A 261 0.52 7.20 -5.70
C SER A 261 0.25 8.69 -5.90
N THR A 262 -0.24 9.03 -7.08
CA THR A 262 -0.76 10.36 -7.39
C THR A 262 -2.07 10.27 -8.12
N ARG A 263 -2.94 11.26 -7.88
CA ARG A 263 -4.09 11.54 -8.74
C ARG A 263 -3.70 12.67 -9.68
N TYR A 264 -4.08 12.60 -10.95
CA TYR A 264 -3.96 13.77 -11.80
C TYR A 264 -5.17 13.96 -12.69
N PHE A 265 -5.42 15.21 -13.03
CA PHE A 265 -6.48 15.64 -13.92
C PHE A 265 -5.88 16.14 -15.22
N GLN A 266 -6.52 15.79 -16.33
CA GLN A 266 -6.25 16.34 -17.65
C GLN A 266 -7.54 16.98 -18.15
N LYS A 267 -7.54 18.31 -18.31
CA LYS A 267 -8.65 19.02 -18.94
C LYS A 267 -8.29 19.37 -20.38
N GLU A 268 -9.11 18.90 -21.29
CA GLU A 268 -9.09 19.25 -22.70
C GLU A 268 -10.19 20.29 -22.95
N THR A 269 -9.88 21.35 -23.69
CA THR A 269 -10.84 22.40 -24.07
C THR A 269 -10.64 22.74 -25.54
N ALA A 270 -11.67 22.49 -26.34
CA ALA A 270 -11.67 22.78 -27.76
C ALA A 270 -11.85 24.29 -28.01
N ALA A 271 -11.37 24.78 -29.15
CA ALA A 271 -11.65 26.15 -29.57
C ALA A 271 -13.13 26.32 -29.96
N GLU A 272 -13.63 27.54 -29.87
CA GLU A 272 -15.01 27.86 -30.26
C GLU A 272 -15.32 27.37 -31.69
N GLY A 273 -16.48 26.73 -31.85
CA GLY A 273 -16.91 26.12 -33.12
C GLY A 273 -16.26 24.76 -33.42
N THR A 274 -15.49 24.20 -32.50
CA THR A 274 -14.94 22.83 -32.59
C THR A 274 -15.33 21.99 -31.38
N SER A 275 -14.93 20.71 -31.35
CA SER A 275 -15.21 19.79 -30.25
C SER A 275 -13.93 19.06 -29.81
N VAL A 276 -13.91 18.60 -28.56
CA VAL A 276 -12.82 17.72 -28.10
C VAL A 276 -12.85 16.41 -28.92
N PRO A 277 -11.69 15.76 -29.13
CA PRO A 277 -11.62 14.53 -29.90
C PRO A 277 -12.56 13.46 -29.36
N THR A 278 -13.18 12.68 -30.26
CA THR A 278 -14.02 11.55 -29.86
C THR A 278 -13.20 10.54 -29.06
N GLN A 279 -13.66 10.26 -27.85
CA GLN A 279 -12.99 9.35 -26.94
C GLN A 279 -13.30 7.89 -27.29
N ASN A 280 -12.45 6.97 -26.84
CA ASN A 280 -12.73 5.54 -26.95
C ASN A 280 -13.92 5.13 -26.05
N LYS A 281 -14.45 3.91 -26.25
CA LYS A 281 -15.62 3.42 -25.51
C LYS A 281 -15.41 3.34 -24.00
N ASP A 282 -14.19 3.06 -23.54
CA ASP A 282 -13.91 2.92 -22.12
C ASP A 282 -13.96 4.28 -21.40
N VAL A 283 -13.41 5.32 -22.04
CA VAL A 283 -13.51 6.69 -21.55
C VAL A 283 -14.98 7.13 -21.56
N GLN A 284 -15.70 6.92 -22.66
CA GLN A 284 -17.13 7.26 -22.76
C GLN A 284 -17.97 6.57 -21.66
N ALA A 285 -17.69 5.30 -21.35
CA ALA A 285 -18.34 4.57 -20.28
C ALA A 285 -18.08 5.14 -18.88
N LEU A 286 -17.01 5.91 -18.71
CA LEU A 286 -16.64 6.60 -17.49
C LEU A 286 -16.96 8.10 -17.50
N THR A 287 -17.47 8.62 -18.63
CA THR A 287 -17.82 10.03 -18.79
C THR A 287 -19.21 10.32 -18.25
N THR A 288 -19.31 11.31 -17.39
CA THR A 288 -20.57 11.97 -17.03
C THR A 288 -20.72 13.30 -17.78
N GLY A 289 -21.92 13.61 -18.26
CA GLY A 289 -22.19 14.84 -19.03
C GLY A 289 -21.79 14.76 -20.51
N GLU A 290 -22.05 15.83 -21.25
CA GLU A 290 -21.70 15.96 -22.68
C GLU A 290 -20.29 16.52 -22.80
N GLY A 291 -19.37 15.76 -23.41
CA GLY A 291 -17.99 16.19 -23.63
C GLY A 291 -17.81 16.83 -24.99
N GLU A 292 -18.58 17.88 -25.32
CA GLU A 292 -18.44 18.56 -26.62
C GLU A 292 -17.34 19.63 -26.58
N GLN A 293 -17.46 20.63 -25.69
CA GLN A 293 -16.51 21.75 -25.62
C GLN A 293 -15.32 21.46 -24.73
N SER A 294 -15.53 20.74 -23.63
CA SER A 294 -14.47 20.34 -22.73
C SER A 294 -14.64 18.94 -22.17
N LEU A 295 -13.52 18.32 -21.82
CA LEU A 295 -13.48 17.02 -21.18
C LEU A 295 -12.41 17.04 -20.09
N THR A 296 -12.81 16.72 -18.87
CA THR A 296 -11.90 16.56 -17.74
C THR A 296 -11.76 15.09 -17.40
N LEU A 297 -10.57 14.55 -17.61
CA LEU A 297 -10.19 13.18 -17.25
C LEU A 297 -9.58 13.19 -15.85
N GLN A 298 -9.95 12.22 -15.02
CA GLN A 298 -9.29 11.94 -13.75
C GLN A 298 -8.60 10.59 -13.82
N LEU A 299 -7.30 10.57 -13.53
CA LEU A 299 -6.48 9.37 -13.50
C LEU A 299 -5.87 9.17 -12.12
N VAL A 300 -5.72 7.92 -11.73
CA VAL A 300 -4.91 7.49 -10.59
C VAL A 300 -3.69 6.76 -11.13
N SER A 301 -2.54 7.01 -10.53
CA SER A 301 -1.29 6.33 -10.85
C SER A 301 -0.75 5.59 -9.63
N ASN A 302 -0.31 4.35 -9.86
CA ASN A 302 0.62 3.61 -9.03
C ASN A 302 2.03 3.86 -9.56
N GLN A 303 2.95 4.24 -8.68
CA GLN A 303 4.34 4.45 -9.02
C GLN A 303 5.27 3.67 -8.11
N VAL A 304 6.47 3.46 -8.62
CA VAL A 304 7.58 3.01 -7.78
C VAL A 304 8.85 3.77 -8.13
N ALA A 305 9.58 4.17 -7.09
CA ALA A 305 10.83 4.91 -7.22
C ALA A 305 11.96 4.27 -6.42
N LEU A 306 13.18 4.47 -6.91
CA LEU A 306 14.40 4.36 -6.11
C LEU A 306 14.78 5.73 -5.58
N ASP A 307 14.73 5.87 -4.26
CA ASP A 307 15.17 7.05 -3.54
C ASP A 307 16.55 6.77 -2.91
N PRO A 308 17.63 7.37 -3.41
CA PRO A 308 18.95 7.16 -2.85
C PRO A 308 19.08 7.81 -1.46
N ARG A 309 20.23 7.59 -0.82
CA ARG A 309 20.59 8.41 0.34
C ARG A 309 20.70 9.89 -0.06
N ARG A 310 20.49 10.77 0.92
CA ARG A 310 20.56 12.23 0.75
C ARG A 310 21.78 12.64 -0.08
N GLY A 311 21.53 13.54 -1.05
CA GLY A 311 22.53 14.04 -2.00
C GLY A 311 22.47 13.37 -3.37
N GLY A 312 21.68 12.30 -3.53
CA GLY A 312 21.34 11.71 -4.82
C GLY A 312 20.04 12.27 -5.41
N LYS A 313 19.57 11.67 -6.51
CA LYS A 313 18.30 11.99 -7.15
C LYS A 313 17.39 10.77 -7.22
N VAL A 314 16.10 10.98 -6.97
CA VAL A 314 15.06 9.97 -7.05
C VAL A 314 14.85 9.53 -8.49
N SER A 315 14.85 8.22 -8.74
CA SER A 315 14.56 7.63 -10.05
C SER A 315 13.19 6.94 -10.02
N VAL A 316 12.23 7.43 -10.80
CA VAL A 316 10.91 6.79 -10.93
C VAL A 316 11.01 5.68 -11.96
N LEU A 317 10.96 4.43 -11.48
CA LEU A 317 11.27 3.25 -12.29
C LEU A 317 10.08 2.72 -13.08
N GLY A 318 8.88 2.86 -12.52
CA GLY A 318 7.67 2.32 -13.11
C GLY A 318 6.46 3.14 -12.71
N ARG A 319 5.50 3.22 -13.63
CA ARG A 319 4.21 3.89 -13.44
C ARG A 319 3.14 3.11 -14.18
N ILE A 320 2.08 2.73 -13.46
CA ILE A 320 0.85 2.21 -14.02
C ILE A 320 -0.24 3.24 -13.70
N GLU A 321 -1.03 3.60 -14.69
CA GLU A 321 -2.12 4.54 -14.54
C GLU A 321 -3.42 3.97 -15.07
N GLY A 322 -4.53 4.43 -14.51
CA GLY A 322 -5.87 4.13 -14.99
C GLY A 322 -6.75 5.37 -14.93
N LEU A 323 -7.59 5.52 -15.95
CA LEU A 323 -8.69 6.49 -15.93
C LEU A 323 -9.73 6.01 -14.93
N THR A 324 -10.03 6.83 -13.93
CA THR A 324 -11.01 6.51 -12.89
C THR A 324 -12.37 7.15 -13.15
N SER A 325 -12.38 8.32 -13.82
CA SER A 325 -13.59 9.02 -14.21
C SER A 325 -13.30 10.05 -15.30
N ALA A 326 -14.34 10.47 -16.01
CA ALA A 326 -14.29 11.60 -16.93
C ALA A 326 -15.56 12.46 -16.77
N GLN A 327 -15.44 13.76 -17.02
CA GLN A 327 -16.54 14.71 -16.95
C GLN A 327 -16.54 15.59 -18.20
N GLY A 328 -17.62 15.55 -18.97
CA GLY A 328 -17.89 16.48 -20.06
C GLY A 328 -18.45 17.80 -19.53
N GLY A 329 -18.11 18.90 -20.20
CA GLY A 329 -18.65 20.23 -19.90
C GLY A 329 -18.56 21.18 -21.07
#